data_AF-A0A8H4X691-F1
#
_entry.id   AF-A0A8H4X691-F1
#
_cell.length_a   1.000
_cell.length_b   1.000
_cell.length_c   1.000
_cell.angle_alpha   90.00
_cell.angle_beta   90.00
_cell.angle_gamma   90.00
#
_symmetry.space_group_name_H-M   'P 1'
#
loop_
_entity.id
_entity.type
_entity.pdbx_description
1 polymer ?
#
loop_
_entity_poly.entity_id
_entity_poly.type
_entity_poly.pdbx_seq_one_letter_code
_entity_poly.pdbx_strand_id
1 'polypeptide(L)'
;MMQQIQRKEDGFGGPLSSWTDSSSMFSDPSGDSILPIDDDLWNQDVQSHAPLLSSPPTETMGRYCLTAQSAILLGRVFRNIHDYSNIDGLRDQEAKALESALIALTNVSLQEGRSRGIVLCSPTTICFSARLLLHDKERHPTRTDTDTISRTNFQHVSSDIAEYMRSLSMALLSKGCRLAEEASPLCLEAMYRSGIVYARRYSETSDPGDLDAFETIKIGLQVMGVRWRLAASYIEMLDA
;
A
#
# COMPACT_ATOMS: atom_id res chain seq x y z
N MET A 1 50.20 36.97 8.37
CA MET A 1 48.99 37.82 8.30
C MET A 1 47.79 36.88 8.33
N MET A 2 47.37 36.48 9.54
CA MET A 2 46.24 35.58 9.79
C MET A 2 45.02 36.43 10.12
N GLN A 3 43.88 36.22 9.44
CA GLN A 3 42.60 36.79 9.84
C GLN A 3 41.77 35.74 10.57
N GLN A 4 41.33 36.13 11.76
CA GLN A 4 40.58 35.35 12.73
C GLN A 4 39.12 35.17 12.31
N ILE A 5 38.63 33.96 12.56
CA ILE A 5 37.22 33.55 12.53
C ILE A 5 36.56 34.09 13.79
N GLN A 6 35.47 34.84 13.65
CA GLN A 6 34.64 35.28 14.76
C GLN A 6 33.29 34.56 14.69
N ARG A 7 33.14 33.53 15.53
CA ARG A 7 31.86 32.86 15.83
C ARG A 7 30.92 33.87 16.50
N LYS A 8 29.68 33.94 16.01
CA LYS A 8 28.57 34.52 16.75
C LYS A 8 27.62 33.38 17.12
N GLU A 9 27.64 33.02 18.40
CA GLU A 9 26.69 32.12 19.04
C GLU A 9 25.46 32.96 19.41
N ASP A 10 24.36 32.80 18.70
CA ASP A 10 23.07 33.37 19.10
C ASP A 10 22.07 32.20 19.33
N GLY A 11 21.89 31.88 20.62
CA GLY A 11 20.65 31.41 21.28
C GLY A 11 19.78 30.33 20.62
N PHE A 12 20.01 29.07 20.98
CA PHE A 12 19.00 28.02 20.89
C PHE A 12 18.01 28.16 22.06
N GLY A 13 16.83 28.71 21.79
CA GLY A 13 15.80 28.95 22.80
C GLY A 13 14.48 29.43 22.20
N GLY A 14 13.95 28.71 21.22
CA GLY A 14 12.59 28.91 20.68
C GLY A 14 11.68 27.72 21.05
N PRO A 15 10.40 27.94 21.35
CA PRO A 15 9.49 26.88 21.81
C PRO A 15 9.23 25.84 20.71
N LEU A 16 9.25 24.56 21.12
CA LEU A 16 9.03 23.34 20.35
C LEU A 16 7.60 23.19 19.77
N SER A 17 6.90 24.28 19.48
CA SER A 17 5.47 24.27 19.11
C SER A 17 5.17 24.70 17.67
N SER A 18 6.16 24.80 16.78
CA SER A 18 5.95 25.28 15.40
C SER A 18 5.99 24.18 14.31
N TRP A 19 6.04 22.90 14.69
CA TRP A 19 6.09 21.78 13.72
C TRP A 19 4.73 21.21 13.33
N THR A 20 3.61 21.80 13.76
CA THR A 20 2.26 21.27 13.47
C THR A 20 1.61 21.85 12.22
N ASP A 21 2.33 22.63 11.42
CA ASP A 21 1.78 23.19 10.18
C ASP A 21 2.68 22.89 8.98
N SER A 22 2.94 21.60 8.75
CA SER A 22 3.36 21.16 7.42
C SER A 22 2.13 20.91 6.56
N SER A 23 1.35 21.97 6.35
CA SER A 23 0.53 22.11 5.15
C SER A 23 1.42 21.77 3.96
N SER A 24 1.09 20.68 3.24
CA SER A 24 1.75 20.32 1.99
C SER A 24 1.83 21.57 1.11
N MET A 25 3.03 21.95 0.65
CA MET A 25 3.20 23.11 -0.24
C MET A 25 2.42 22.98 -1.57
N PHE A 26 1.86 21.80 -1.84
CA PHE A 26 1.02 21.53 -2.99
C PHE A 26 -0.40 21.21 -2.54
N SER A 27 -1.37 21.87 -3.17
CA SER A 27 -2.78 21.51 -3.06
C SER A 27 -2.98 20.09 -3.58
N ASP A 28 -3.85 19.33 -2.91
CA ASP A 28 -4.26 18.02 -3.40
C ASP A 28 -4.80 18.10 -4.84
N PRO A 29 -4.52 17.08 -5.68
CA PRO A 29 -5.03 17.04 -7.03
C PRO A 29 -6.57 16.99 -7.02
N SER A 30 -7.20 17.85 -7.81
CA SER A 30 -8.64 17.84 -8.05
C SER A 30 -9.03 16.71 -9.01
N GLY A 31 -10.33 16.41 -9.11
CA GLY A 31 -10.85 15.41 -10.06
C GLY A 31 -10.54 15.72 -11.53
N ASP A 32 -10.25 16.99 -11.86
CA ASP A 32 -9.87 17.46 -13.19
C ASP A 32 -8.35 17.46 -13.41
N SER A 33 -7.59 16.97 -12.42
CA SER A 33 -6.14 16.82 -12.56
C SER A 33 -5.83 15.76 -13.60
N ILE A 34 -4.95 16.10 -14.54
CA ILE A 34 -4.49 15.19 -15.58
C ILE A 34 -3.57 14.15 -14.96
N LEU A 35 -3.79 12.88 -15.31
CA LEU A 35 -2.96 11.75 -14.91
C LEU A 35 -1.88 11.47 -15.96
N PRO A 36 -0.77 10.82 -15.55
CA PRO A 36 0.24 10.33 -16.50
C PRO A 36 -0.40 9.43 -17.56
N ILE A 37 0.06 9.56 -18.81
CA ILE A 37 -0.33 8.65 -19.88
C ILE A 37 0.52 7.37 -19.86
N ASP A 38 0.04 6.33 -20.53
CA ASP A 38 0.76 5.07 -20.66
C ASP A 38 2.13 5.24 -21.34
N ASP A 39 3.15 4.53 -20.87
CA ASP A 39 4.52 4.63 -21.37
C ASP A 39 4.62 4.31 -22.86
N ASP A 40 3.86 3.32 -23.34
CA ASP A 40 3.91 2.93 -24.74
C ASP A 40 3.31 4.02 -25.63
N LEU A 41 2.24 4.67 -25.17
CA LEU A 41 1.64 5.81 -25.87
C LEU A 41 2.57 7.03 -25.86
N TRP A 42 3.22 7.28 -24.72
CA TRP A 42 4.24 8.33 -24.59
C TRP A 42 5.41 8.12 -25.55
N ASN A 43 5.94 6.89 -25.62
CA ASN A 43 7.08 6.55 -26.47
C ASN A 43 6.75 6.58 -27.97
N GLN A 44 5.48 6.42 -28.35
CA GLN A 44 5.03 6.46 -29.74
C GLN A 44 4.68 7.87 -30.23
N ASP A 45 4.85 8.91 -29.39
CA ASP A 45 4.44 10.30 -29.65
C ASP A 45 2.99 10.40 -30.12
N VAL A 46 2.14 9.48 -29.65
CA VAL A 46 0.72 9.46 -29.99
C VAL A 46 0.06 10.56 -29.18
N GLN A 47 -0.58 11.52 -29.87
CA GLN A 47 -1.47 12.48 -29.22
C GLN A 47 -2.68 11.75 -28.64
N SER A 48 -2.54 11.29 -27.39
CA SER A 48 -3.61 10.68 -26.61
C SER A 48 -4.16 11.68 -25.62
N HIS A 49 -5.48 11.68 -25.42
CA HIS A 49 -6.09 12.45 -24.35
C HIS A 49 -5.72 11.82 -23.01
N ALA A 50 -4.96 12.56 -22.21
CA ALA A 50 -4.55 12.12 -20.90
C ALA A 50 -5.78 11.96 -19.98
N PRO A 51 -5.89 10.84 -19.24
CA PRO A 51 -7.04 10.59 -18.39
C PRO A 51 -7.07 11.59 -17.23
N LEU A 52 -8.27 11.93 -16.77
CA LEU A 52 -8.43 12.76 -15.57
C LEU A 52 -8.45 11.88 -14.32
N LEU A 53 -8.10 12.44 -13.17
CA LEU A 53 -8.16 11.74 -11.88
C LEU A 53 -9.55 11.15 -11.59
N SER A 54 -10.60 11.87 -11.96
CA SER A 54 -12.00 11.44 -11.82
C SER A 54 -12.41 10.31 -12.78
N SER A 55 -11.55 9.96 -13.75
CA SER A 55 -11.85 8.92 -14.73
C SER A 55 -11.84 7.53 -14.08
N PRO A 56 -12.83 6.66 -14.36
CA PRO A 56 -12.82 5.30 -13.85
C PRO A 56 -11.55 4.56 -14.30
N PRO A 57 -10.92 3.75 -13.42
CA PRO A 57 -9.71 3.02 -13.78
C PRO A 57 -10.00 2.02 -14.91
N THR A 58 -9.13 2.00 -15.93
CA THR A 58 -9.18 1.02 -17.02
C THR A 58 -7.79 0.41 -17.26
N GLU A 59 -7.75 -0.78 -17.86
CA GLU A 59 -6.48 -1.45 -18.20
C GLU A 59 -5.61 -0.67 -19.19
N THR A 60 -6.23 0.21 -19.98
CA THR A 60 -5.55 1.03 -21.00
C THR A 60 -4.86 2.26 -20.42
N MET A 61 -5.10 2.58 -19.14
CA MET A 61 -4.49 3.74 -18.49
C MET A 61 -2.99 3.54 -18.20
N GLY A 62 -2.54 2.29 -18.11
CA GLY A 62 -1.14 1.98 -17.83
C GLY A 62 -0.75 2.08 -16.37
N ARG A 63 0.39 1.48 -16.02
CA ARG A 63 0.88 1.35 -14.65
C ARG A 63 1.07 2.67 -13.92
N TYR A 64 1.61 3.69 -14.58
CA TYR A 64 1.88 4.98 -13.93
C TYR A 64 0.60 5.71 -13.56
N CYS A 65 -0.38 5.72 -14.46
CA CYS A 65 -1.70 6.29 -14.20
C CYS A 65 -2.39 5.58 -13.03
N LEU A 66 -2.43 4.24 -13.05
CA LEU A 66 -3.04 3.44 -11.99
C LEU A 66 -2.28 3.61 -10.66
N THR A 67 -0.94 3.74 -10.70
CA THR A 67 -0.13 4.02 -9.50
C THR A 67 -0.50 5.38 -8.91
N ALA A 68 -0.62 6.43 -9.73
CA ALA A 68 -1.02 7.75 -9.27
C ALA A 68 -2.41 7.73 -8.63
N GLN A 69 -3.39 7.06 -9.26
CA GLN A 69 -4.72 6.88 -8.69
C GLN A 69 -4.67 6.14 -7.35
N SER A 70 -3.88 5.07 -7.25
CA SER A 70 -3.76 4.29 -6.01
C SER A 70 -3.15 5.10 -4.87
N ALA A 71 -2.13 5.92 -5.16
CA ALA A 71 -1.49 6.79 -4.18
C ALA A 71 -2.44 7.88 -3.68
N ILE A 72 -3.27 8.43 -4.56
CA ILE A 72 -4.29 9.42 -4.20
C ILE A 72 -5.37 8.79 -3.32
N LEU A 73 -5.84 7.59 -3.64
CA LEU A 73 -6.78 6.86 -2.78
C LEU A 73 -6.16 6.55 -1.41
N LEU A 74 -4.88 6.16 -1.36
CA LEU A 74 -4.17 5.97 -0.09
C LEU A 74 -4.10 7.28 0.73
N GLY A 75 -3.82 8.41 0.08
CA GLY A 75 -3.86 9.73 0.73
C GLY A 75 -5.24 10.06 1.33
N ARG A 76 -6.31 9.69 0.62
CA ARG A 76 -7.69 9.82 1.14
C ARG A 76 -7.97 8.88 2.30
N VAL A 77 -7.44 7.65 2.29
CA VAL A 77 -7.51 6.74 3.45
C VAL A 77 -6.81 7.37 4.64
N PHE A 78 -5.60 7.91 4.47
CA PHE A 78 -4.90 8.61 5.55
C PHE A 78 -5.72 9.76 6.13
N ARG A 79 -6.39 10.56 5.30
CA ARG A 79 -7.29 11.61 5.82
C ARG A 79 -8.50 11.01 6.54
N ASN A 80 -9.16 10.02 5.96
CA ASN A 80 -10.34 9.40 6.54
C ASN A 80 -10.07 8.79 7.94
N ILE A 81 -8.87 8.26 8.18
CA ILE A 81 -8.50 7.66 9.48
C ILE A 81 -7.94 8.68 10.50
N HIS A 82 -7.50 9.87 10.08
CA HIS A 82 -6.94 10.92 10.95
C HIS A 82 -7.84 12.15 11.14
N ASP A 83 -8.80 12.40 10.24
CA ASP A 83 -9.69 13.56 10.31
C ASP A 83 -10.87 13.29 11.26
N TYR A 84 -10.71 13.76 12.50
CA TYR A 84 -11.71 13.64 13.57
C TYR A 84 -12.80 14.72 13.51
N SER A 85 -12.77 15.62 12.52
CA SER A 85 -13.72 16.75 12.43
C SER A 85 -15.04 16.39 11.74
N ASN A 86 -15.09 15.25 11.03
CA ASN A 86 -16.26 14.84 10.26
C ASN A 86 -17.32 14.14 11.11
N ILE A 87 -18.60 14.43 10.80
CA ILE A 87 -19.76 13.72 11.36
C ILE A 87 -19.62 12.22 11.05
N ASP A 88 -19.66 11.35 12.07
CA ASP A 88 -19.33 9.91 11.96
C ASP A 88 -20.00 9.18 10.77
N GLY A 89 -21.24 9.56 10.42
CA GLY A 89 -21.96 8.97 9.29
C GLY A 89 -21.36 9.30 7.91
N LEU A 90 -20.82 10.49 7.71
CA LEU A 90 -20.15 10.88 6.46
C LEU A 90 -18.81 10.16 6.31
N ARG A 91 -18.09 9.98 7.43
CA ARG A 91 -16.80 9.26 7.44
C ARG A 91 -16.96 7.79 7.07
N ASP A 92 -17.99 7.13 7.60
CA ASP A 92 -18.31 5.73 7.27
C ASP A 92 -18.79 5.56 5.82
N GLN A 93 -19.52 6.54 5.27
CA GLN A 93 -19.88 6.53 3.85
C GLN A 93 -18.65 6.70 2.96
N GLU A 94 -17.74 7.62 3.29
CA GLU A 94 -16.49 7.77 2.56
C GLU A 94 -15.63 6.51 2.66
N ALA A 95 -15.50 5.88 3.83
CA ALA A 95 -14.76 4.63 3.99
C ALA A 95 -15.29 3.52 3.07
N LYS A 96 -16.62 3.38 2.95
CA LYS A 96 -17.24 2.41 2.02
C LYS A 96 -16.95 2.74 0.55
N ALA A 97 -16.98 4.02 0.19
CA ALA A 97 -16.64 4.46 -1.16
C ALA A 97 -15.15 4.22 -1.48
N LEU A 98 -14.26 4.48 -0.51
CA LEU A 98 -12.83 4.21 -0.63
C LEU A 98 -12.55 2.72 -0.79
N GLU A 99 -13.14 1.86 0.05
CA GLU A 99 -12.99 0.41 -0.08
C GLU A 99 -13.42 -0.07 -1.47
N SER A 100 -14.59 0.40 -1.95
CA SER A 100 -15.10 0.02 -3.27
C SER A 100 -14.17 0.46 -4.41
N ALA A 101 -13.65 1.70 -4.33
CA ALA A 101 -12.70 2.21 -5.31
C ALA A 101 -11.37 1.46 -5.28
N LEU A 102 -10.86 1.12 -4.09
CA LEU A 102 -9.62 0.35 -3.91
C LEU A 102 -9.76 -1.06 -4.46
N ILE A 103 -10.89 -1.75 -4.24
CA ILE A 103 -11.16 -3.07 -4.83
C ILE A 103 -11.21 -2.97 -6.36
N ALA A 104 -11.96 -2.01 -6.90
CA ALA A 104 -12.08 -1.82 -8.35
C ALA A 104 -10.71 -1.56 -9.00
N LEU A 105 -9.92 -0.65 -8.41
CA LEU A 105 -8.58 -0.32 -8.89
C LEU A 105 -7.61 -1.50 -8.77
N THR A 106 -7.71 -2.30 -7.70
CA THR A 106 -6.93 -3.52 -7.54
C THR A 106 -7.21 -4.49 -8.68
N ASN A 107 -8.48 -4.74 -9.00
CA ASN A 107 -8.87 -5.66 -10.06
C ASN A 107 -8.38 -5.20 -11.44
N VAL A 108 -8.56 -3.91 -11.75
CA VAL A 108 -8.05 -3.32 -13.01
C VAL A 108 -6.53 -3.43 -13.08
N SER A 109 -5.82 -3.13 -12.00
CA SER A 109 -4.35 -3.22 -11.93
C SER A 109 -3.84 -4.65 -12.11
N LEU A 110 -4.56 -5.64 -11.57
CA LEU A 110 -4.24 -7.05 -11.78
C LEU A 110 -4.44 -7.48 -13.22
N GLN A 111 -5.50 -6.99 -13.87
CA GLN A 111 -5.79 -7.32 -15.26
C GLN A 111 -4.79 -6.66 -16.22
N GLU A 112 -4.43 -5.41 -15.96
CA GLU A 112 -3.38 -4.66 -16.66
C GLU A 112 -2.01 -5.35 -16.50
N GLY A 113 -1.67 -5.76 -15.28
CA GLY A 113 -0.45 -6.52 -15.03
C GLY A 113 -0.43 -7.82 -15.84
N ARG A 114 -1.53 -8.59 -15.82
CA ARG A 114 -1.65 -9.84 -16.59
C ARG A 114 -1.48 -9.64 -18.09
N SER A 115 -2.10 -8.60 -18.67
CA SER A 115 -2.00 -8.33 -20.11
C SER A 115 -0.56 -7.98 -20.54
N ARG A 116 0.22 -7.39 -19.63
CA ARG A 116 1.63 -7.04 -19.84
C ARG A 116 2.63 -8.08 -19.33
N GLY A 117 2.16 -9.20 -18.78
CA GLY A 117 3.03 -10.26 -18.22
C GLY A 117 3.65 -9.94 -16.86
N ILE A 118 3.16 -8.92 -16.18
CA ILE A 118 3.63 -8.44 -14.87
C ILE A 118 2.78 -9.08 -13.78
N VAL A 119 3.44 -9.82 -12.87
CA VAL A 119 2.72 -10.56 -11.82
C VAL A 119 2.32 -9.65 -10.66
N LEU A 120 3.10 -8.61 -10.38
CA LEU A 120 2.82 -7.67 -9.30
C LEU A 120 3.25 -6.26 -9.68
N CYS A 121 2.32 -5.31 -9.59
CA CYS A 121 2.57 -3.92 -9.90
C CYS A 121 2.33 -3.04 -8.66
N SER A 122 3.00 -1.88 -8.63
CA SER A 122 2.87 -0.87 -7.56
C SER A 122 1.42 -0.52 -7.19
N PRO A 123 0.45 -0.33 -8.13
CA PRO A 123 -0.89 0.06 -7.73
C PRO A 123 -1.61 -1.02 -6.91
N THR A 124 -1.48 -2.30 -7.27
CA THR A 124 -2.03 -3.41 -6.48
C THR A 124 -1.48 -3.40 -5.05
N THR A 125 -0.17 -3.22 -4.89
CA THR A 125 0.46 -3.20 -3.56
C THR A 125 0.01 -2.00 -2.72
N ILE A 126 -0.10 -0.82 -3.34
CA ILE A 126 -0.60 0.39 -2.68
C ILE A 126 -2.06 0.20 -2.25
N CYS A 127 -2.89 -0.39 -3.10
CA CYS A 127 -4.28 -0.68 -2.77
C CYS A 127 -4.41 -1.68 -1.61
N PHE A 128 -3.58 -2.72 -1.54
CA PHE A 128 -3.58 -3.63 -0.39
C PHE A 128 -3.19 -2.92 0.90
N SER A 129 -2.12 -2.12 0.91
CA SER A 129 -1.74 -1.33 2.08
C SER A 129 -2.85 -0.36 2.49
N ALA A 130 -3.48 0.32 1.53
CA ALA A 130 -4.59 1.24 1.79
C ALA A 130 -5.79 0.52 2.42
N ARG A 131 -6.17 -0.65 1.91
CA ARG A 131 -7.26 -1.46 2.47
C ARG A 131 -6.93 -1.94 3.89
N LEU A 132 -5.70 -2.42 4.12
CA LEU A 132 -5.27 -2.82 5.46
C LEU A 132 -5.38 -1.64 6.44
N LEU A 133 -4.88 -0.46 6.07
CA LEU A 133 -4.98 0.75 6.90
C LEU A 133 -6.42 1.18 7.17
N LEU A 134 -7.29 1.10 6.17
CA LEU A 134 -8.69 1.50 6.29
C LEU A 134 -9.47 0.65 7.30
N HIS A 135 -9.09 -0.62 7.48
CA HIS A 135 -9.74 -1.55 8.42
C HIS A 135 -8.93 -1.83 9.70
N ASP A 136 -7.67 -1.38 9.80
CA ASP A 136 -6.80 -1.56 10.98
C ASP A 136 -7.19 -0.58 12.10
N LYS A 137 -8.16 -1.00 12.93
CA LYS A 137 -8.64 -0.20 14.06
C LYS A 137 -7.75 -0.23 15.30
N GLU A 138 -6.83 -1.18 15.43
CA GLU A 138 -5.88 -1.21 16.56
C GLU A 138 -4.99 0.04 16.57
N ARG A 139 -4.83 0.69 15.40
CA ARG A 139 -4.13 1.97 15.23
C ARG A 139 -5.00 3.22 15.48
N HIS A 140 -6.32 3.08 15.67
CA HIS A 140 -7.28 4.20 15.75
C HIS A 140 -8.26 4.03 16.92
N PRO A 141 -7.90 4.46 18.14
CA PRO A 141 -8.63 4.17 19.38
C PRO A 141 -9.97 4.91 19.57
N THR A 142 -10.41 5.74 18.62
CA THR A 142 -11.55 6.66 18.81
C THR A 142 -12.89 6.17 18.26
N ARG A 143 -12.98 4.96 17.69
CA ARG A 143 -14.23 4.44 17.12
C ARG A 143 -14.97 3.56 18.13
N THR A 144 -15.89 4.16 18.89
CA THR A 144 -16.75 3.49 19.89
C THR A 144 -17.62 2.38 19.28
N ASP A 145 -17.54 1.20 19.89
CA ASP A 145 -18.57 0.16 20.05
C ASP A 145 -19.26 -0.50 18.82
N THR A 146 -18.53 -0.71 17.73
CA THR A 146 -18.90 -1.71 16.69
C THR A 146 -17.79 -2.73 16.48
N ASP A 147 -17.36 -3.35 17.58
CA ASP A 147 -16.13 -4.13 17.66
C ASP A 147 -16.17 -5.41 16.82
N THR A 148 -17.31 -6.12 16.80
CA THR A 148 -17.43 -7.41 16.10
C THR A 148 -17.41 -7.27 14.58
N ILE A 149 -18.26 -6.42 13.98
CA ILE A 149 -18.35 -6.27 12.52
C ILE A 149 -17.02 -5.77 11.94
N SER A 150 -16.37 -4.85 12.65
CA SER A 150 -15.11 -4.26 12.22
C SER A 150 -13.97 -5.26 12.26
N ARG A 151 -13.89 -6.07 13.32
CA ARG A 151 -12.90 -7.15 13.43
C ARG A 151 -13.10 -8.21 12.34
N THR A 152 -14.35 -8.58 12.06
CA THR A 152 -14.68 -9.49 10.95
C THR A 152 -14.25 -8.92 9.61
N ASN A 153 -14.47 -7.63 9.35
CA ASN A 153 -14.04 -6.99 8.10
C ASN A 153 -12.51 -6.98 7.96
N PHE A 154 -11.78 -6.60 9.00
CA PHE A 154 -10.32 -6.64 8.98
C PHE A 154 -9.78 -8.06 8.75
N GLN A 155 -10.37 -9.07 9.41
CA GLN A 155 -10.01 -10.47 9.20
C GLN A 155 -10.26 -10.93 7.77
N HIS A 156 -11.40 -10.54 7.18
CA HIS A 156 -11.73 -10.86 5.79
C HIS A 156 -10.73 -10.22 4.83
N VAL A 157 -10.52 -8.90 4.93
CA VAL A 157 -9.57 -8.18 4.07
C VAL A 157 -8.16 -8.73 4.21
N SER A 158 -7.72 -9.02 5.43
CA SER A 158 -6.41 -9.62 5.69
C SER A 158 -6.31 -11.04 5.13
N SER A 159 -7.40 -11.82 5.13
CA SER A 159 -7.45 -13.14 4.49
C SER A 159 -7.28 -13.05 2.98
N ASP A 160 -8.06 -12.17 2.33
CA ASP A 160 -8.04 -12.01 0.89
C ASP A 160 -6.64 -11.63 0.41
N ILE A 161 -5.99 -10.71 1.13
CA ILE A 161 -4.62 -10.27 0.85
C ILE A 161 -3.64 -11.41 1.11
N ALA A 162 -3.82 -12.18 2.19
CA ALA A 162 -2.95 -13.32 2.51
C ALA A 162 -2.96 -14.41 1.44
N GLU A 163 -4.15 -14.75 0.93
CA GLU A 163 -4.31 -15.73 -0.15
C GLU A 163 -3.65 -15.24 -1.44
N TYR A 164 -3.79 -13.96 -1.75
CA TYR A 164 -3.11 -13.35 -2.88
C TYR A 164 -1.58 -13.40 -2.71
N MET A 165 -1.06 -13.03 -1.53
CA MET A 165 0.39 -13.04 -1.26
C MET A 165 0.97 -14.45 -1.24
N ARG A 166 0.20 -15.45 -0.81
CA ARG A 166 0.58 -16.87 -0.94
C ARG A 166 0.72 -17.25 -2.42
N SER A 167 -0.28 -16.91 -3.23
CA SER A 167 -0.27 -17.16 -4.68
C SER A 167 0.91 -16.47 -5.37
N LEU A 168 1.21 -15.23 -4.99
CA LEU A 168 2.39 -14.50 -5.46
C LEU A 168 3.69 -15.18 -5.04
N SER A 169 3.80 -15.66 -3.80
CA SER A 169 4.99 -16.35 -3.30
C SER A 169 5.24 -17.66 -4.07
N MET A 170 4.17 -18.41 -4.40
CA MET A 170 4.26 -19.57 -5.29
C MET A 170 4.69 -19.20 -6.71
N ALA A 171 4.22 -18.06 -7.23
CA ALA A 171 4.66 -17.55 -8.53
C ALA A 171 6.14 -17.13 -8.53
N LEU A 172 6.62 -16.50 -7.45
CA LEU A 172 8.02 -16.15 -7.26
C LEU A 172 8.91 -17.40 -7.21
N LEU A 173 8.44 -18.46 -6.54
CA LEU A 173 9.13 -19.75 -6.48
C LEU A 173 9.28 -20.41 -7.85
N SER A 174 8.20 -20.44 -8.63
CA SER A 174 8.21 -21.08 -9.95
C SER A 174 8.96 -20.29 -11.03
N LYS A 175 8.92 -18.95 -10.97
CA LYS A 175 9.52 -18.07 -11.98
C LYS A 175 10.90 -17.52 -11.60
N GLY A 176 11.31 -17.64 -10.35
CA GLY A 176 12.65 -17.28 -9.85
C GLY A 176 12.97 -15.78 -9.88
N CYS A 177 14.28 -15.46 -9.92
CA CYS A 177 14.83 -14.11 -9.75
C CYS A 177 14.27 -13.04 -10.70
N ARG A 178 13.86 -13.40 -11.93
CA ARG A 178 13.35 -12.39 -12.90
C ARG A 178 12.12 -11.66 -12.37
N LEU A 179 11.24 -12.37 -11.65
CA LEU A 179 10.08 -11.73 -11.06
C LEU A 179 10.46 -10.90 -9.82
N ALA A 180 11.43 -11.34 -9.03
CA ALA A 180 11.96 -10.58 -7.90
C ALA A 180 12.66 -9.28 -8.34
N GLU A 181 13.28 -9.28 -9.53
CA GLU A 181 13.87 -8.09 -10.15
C GLU A 181 12.83 -7.07 -10.61
N GLU A 182 11.59 -7.47 -10.90
CA GLU A 182 10.53 -6.54 -11.29
C GLU A 182 9.62 -6.16 -10.12
N ALA A 183 9.68 -6.91 -9.02
CA ALA A 183 8.78 -6.74 -7.90
C ALA A 183 9.10 -5.50 -7.06
N SER A 184 8.06 -4.70 -6.83
CA SER A 184 8.09 -3.51 -5.97
C SER A 184 8.34 -3.88 -4.50
N PRO A 185 9.11 -3.09 -3.73
CA PRO A 185 9.30 -3.33 -2.29
C PRO A 185 7.99 -3.13 -1.50
N LEU A 186 6.99 -2.48 -2.09
CA LEU A 186 5.72 -2.18 -1.44
C LEU A 186 4.90 -3.43 -1.09
N CYS A 187 5.16 -4.58 -1.73
CA CYS A 187 4.48 -5.83 -1.34
C CYS A 187 5.02 -6.46 -0.06
N LEU A 188 6.22 -6.10 0.38
CA LEU A 188 6.89 -6.77 1.50
C LEU A 188 6.08 -6.67 2.79
N GLU A 189 5.48 -5.52 3.07
CA GLU A 189 4.60 -5.36 4.23
C GLU A 189 3.37 -6.27 4.13
N ALA A 190 2.75 -6.35 2.95
CA ALA A 190 1.59 -7.19 2.74
C ALA A 190 1.95 -8.67 2.91
N MET A 191 3.10 -9.11 2.38
CA MET A 191 3.63 -10.47 2.57
C MET A 191 3.89 -10.76 4.04
N TYR A 192 4.57 -9.86 4.76
CA TYR A 192 4.82 -9.99 6.20
C TYR A 192 3.52 -10.15 6.99
N ARG A 193 2.53 -9.28 6.76
CA ARG A 193 1.22 -9.37 7.42
C ARG A 193 0.48 -10.66 7.07
N SER A 194 0.63 -11.14 5.83
CA SER A 194 0.08 -12.43 5.41
C SER A 194 0.70 -13.59 6.19
N GLY A 195 2.01 -13.51 6.46
CA GLY A 195 2.71 -14.45 7.35
C GLY A 195 2.10 -14.46 8.76
N ILE A 196 1.88 -13.29 9.36
CA ILE A 196 1.21 -13.17 10.67
C ILE A 196 -0.19 -13.83 10.65
N VAL A 197 -0.97 -13.57 9.59
CA VAL A 197 -2.32 -14.14 9.44
C VAL A 197 -2.28 -15.67 9.45
N TYR A 198 -1.40 -16.28 8.66
CA TYR A 198 -1.28 -17.74 8.60
C TYR A 198 -0.69 -18.34 9.89
N ALA A 199 0.31 -17.71 10.49
CA ALA A 199 0.87 -18.14 11.77
C ALA A 199 -0.20 -18.15 12.87
N ARG A 200 -1.01 -17.09 12.94
CA ARG A 200 -2.11 -16.99 13.89
C ARG A 200 -3.16 -18.07 13.66
N ARG A 201 -3.61 -18.28 12.42
CA ARG A 201 -4.59 -19.34 12.12
C ARG A 201 -4.06 -20.71 12.49
N TYR A 202 -2.82 -21.02 12.14
CA TYR A 202 -2.18 -22.28 12.52
C TYR A 202 -2.15 -22.47 14.05
N SER A 203 -1.87 -21.41 14.81
CA SER A 203 -1.90 -21.49 16.28
C SER A 203 -3.30 -21.78 16.85
N GLU A 204 -4.35 -21.36 16.15
CA GLU A 204 -5.75 -21.52 16.56
C GLU A 204 -6.34 -22.86 16.11
N THR A 205 -6.00 -23.34 14.90
CA THR A 205 -6.63 -24.51 14.25
C THR A 205 -5.72 -25.74 14.18
N SER A 206 -4.40 -25.56 14.28
CA SER A 206 -3.38 -26.57 13.95
C SER A 206 -3.53 -27.15 12.53
N ASP A 207 -4.10 -26.39 11.59
CA ASP A 207 -4.25 -26.84 10.20
C ASP A 207 -2.89 -26.85 9.47
N PRO A 208 -2.42 -28.02 8.97
CA PRO A 208 -1.19 -28.07 8.18
C PRO A 208 -1.22 -27.18 6.93
N GLY A 209 -2.41 -26.86 6.39
CA GLY A 209 -2.56 -25.96 5.25
C GLY A 209 -2.14 -24.51 5.54
N ASP A 210 -2.35 -24.04 6.77
CA ASP A 210 -1.92 -22.72 7.23
C ASP A 210 -0.40 -22.68 7.52
N LEU A 211 0.16 -23.77 8.05
CA LEU A 211 1.61 -23.90 8.22
C LEU A 211 2.35 -23.88 6.86
N ASP A 212 1.84 -24.62 5.87
CA ASP A 212 2.38 -24.61 4.51
C ASP A 212 2.29 -23.21 3.88
N ALA A 213 1.18 -22.50 4.13
CA ALA A 213 0.99 -21.12 3.68
C ALA A 213 2.04 -20.18 4.28
N PHE A 214 2.26 -20.31 5.59
CA PHE A 214 3.22 -19.51 6.35
C PHE A 214 4.65 -19.69 5.81
N GLU A 215 5.07 -20.94 5.62
CA GLU A 215 6.39 -21.25 5.05
C GLU A 215 6.51 -20.77 3.61
N THR A 216 5.44 -20.90 2.81
CA THR A 216 5.39 -20.37 1.44
C THR A 216 5.62 -18.86 1.42
N ILE A 217 5.00 -18.10 2.33
CA ILE A 217 5.21 -16.65 2.46
C ILE A 217 6.66 -16.33 2.83
N LYS A 218 7.25 -17.06 3.79
CA LYS A 218 8.65 -16.87 4.20
C LYS A 218 9.60 -17.09 3.03
N ILE A 219 9.38 -18.13 2.24
CA ILE A 219 10.17 -18.39 1.04
C ILE A 219 10.00 -17.25 0.02
N GLY A 220 8.78 -16.76 -0.19
CA GLY A 220 8.53 -15.58 -1.03
C GLY A 220 9.35 -14.36 -0.57
N LEU A 221 9.36 -14.08 0.74
CA LEU A 221 10.18 -13.02 1.32
C LEU A 221 11.68 -13.26 1.11
N GLN A 222 12.17 -14.50 1.22
CA GLN A 222 13.58 -14.83 0.95
C GLN A 222 13.97 -14.52 -0.50
N VAL A 223 13.11 -14.87 -1.46
CA VAL A 223 13.32 -14.56 -2.88
C VAL A 223 13.37 -13.05 -3.10
N MET A 224 12.46 -12.30 -2.48
CA MET A 224 12.45 -10.83 -2.53
C MET A 224 13.68 -10.20 -1.83
N GLY A 225 14.24 -10.90 -0.84
CA GLY A 225 15.41 -10.50 -0.06
C GLY A 225 16.70 -10.35 -0.86
N VAL A 226 16.77 -10.93 -2.06
CA VAL A 226 17.89 -10.72 -3.00
C VAL A 226 18.06 -9.23 -3.34
N ARG A 227 16.94 -8.51 -3.47
CA ARG A 227 16.93 -7.09 -3.82
C ARG A 227 16.62 -6.19 -2.62
N TRP A 228 15.71 -6.63 -1.75
CA TRP A 228 15.15 -5.78 -0.71
C TRP A 228 15.54 -6.28 0.68
N ARG A 229 16.51 -5.61 1.32
CA ARG A 229 17.02 -6.00 2.65
C ARG A 229 15.95 -6.07 3.74
N LEU A 230 14.88 -5.28 3.62
CA LEU A 230 13.75 -5.28 4.55
C LEU A 230 13.09 -6.67 4.67
N ALA A 231 13.14 -7.49 3.62
CA ALA A 231 12.57 -8.83 3.67
C ALA A 231 13.25 -9.73 4.71
N ALA A 232 14.56 -9.59 4.92
CA ALA A 232 15.28 -10.32 5.95
C ALA A 232 14.80 -9.95 7.36
N SER A 233 14.61 -8.65 7.62
CA SER A 233 14.05 -8.18 8.89
C SER A 233 12.63 -8.68 9.12
N TYR A 234 11.80 -8.77 8.07
CA TYR A 234 10.46 -9.35 8.19
C TYR A 234 10.50 -10.84 8.51
N ILE A 235 11.42 -11.60 7.93
CA ILE A 235 11.59 -13.02 8.26
C ILE A 235 12.01 -13.18 9.72
N GLU A 236 12.99 -12.41 10.19
CA GLU A 236 13.44 -12.41 11.59
C GLU A 236 12.28 -12.14 12.56
N MET A 237 11.39 -11.19 12.23
CA MET A 237 10.22 -10.89 13.06
C MET A 237 9.14 -11.97 12.99
N LEU A 238 9.04 -12.75 11.92
CA LEU A 238 8.10 -13.88 11.82
C LEU A 238 8.59 -15.12 12.58
N ASP A 239 9.90 -15.26 12.76
CA ASP A 239 10.54 -16.37 13.47
C ASP A 239 10.71 -16.11 14.98
N ALA A 240 10.48 -14.88 15.44
CA ALA A 240 10.60 -14.44 16.83
C ALA A 240 9.41 -14.91 17.69
#